data_AF-A0A7C6QWE0-F1
#
_entry.id   AF-A0A7C6QWE0-F1
#
_cell.length_a   1.000
_cell.length_b   1.000
_cell.length_c   1.000
_cell.angle_alpha   90.00
_cell.angle_beta   90.00
_cell.angle_gamma   90.00
#
_symmetry.space_group_name_H-M   'P 1'
#
loop_
_entity.id
_entity.type
_entity.pdbx_description
1 polymer ?
#
loop_
_entity_poly.entity_id
_entity_poly.type
_entity_poly.pdbx_seq_one_letter_code
_entity_poly.pdbx_strand_id
1 'polypeptide(L)'
;MYFYGYDPYFILVIPAFIFSLYAQFKVKSTFNQFSKVLNRRGFTGADIARYILDRNGLGDVQVERVAGSLTDHYDPRTKVVRLSGPVYSSTSVSAIGVAAHETGHALQHAESYGPLALRTNLVPVAGIGSSIGPYLAIFGLFLGADILVQIGLILFAMAVLFYIITLPVEFNASSRAIRILEESGLLTMEEINPARNVLRAAAMTYVASAAVAIANLARLVLLSGGRRRRD
;
A
#
# COMPACT_ATOMS: atom_id res chain seq x y z
N MET A 1 -30.85 -23.77 -9.22
CA MET A 1 -31.61 -23.03 -8.19
C MET A 1 -30.65 -22.47 -7.16
N TYR A 2 -30.30 -21.18 -7.27
CA TYR A 2 -29.42 -20.46 -6.34
C TYR A 2 -30.29 -19.72 -5.33
N PHE A 3 -30.83 -20.42 -4.34
CA PHE A 3 -31.45 -19.78 -3.17
C PHE A 3 -31.49 -20.81 -2.05
N TYR A 4 -30.60 -20.66 -1.07
CA TYR A 4 -30.83 -20.86 0.37
C TYR A 4 -29.50 -20.63 1.11
N GLY A 5 -29.41 -19.52 1.87
CA GLY A 5 -28.40 -19.36 2.91
C GLY A 5 -27.65 -18.04 2.87
N TYR A 6 -26.50 -18.02 2.20
CA TYR A 6 -25.61 -16.86 2.14
C TYR A 6 -24.84 -16.92 0.82
N ASP A 7 -25.01 -15.92 -0.06
CA ASP A 7 -24.02 -15.74 -1.14
C ASP A 7 -22.67 -15.56 -0.44
N PRO A 8 -21.63 -16.37 -0.75
CA PRO A 8 -20.29 -16.18 -0.20
C PRO A 8 -19.79 -14.72 -0.31
N TYR A 9 -20.36 -13.95 -1.23
CA TYR A 9 -20.25 -12.49 -1.28
C TYR A 9 -20.52 -11.79 0.06
N PHE A 10 -21.65 -12.05 0.73
CA PHE A 10 -22.04 -11.35 1.96
C PHE A 10 -21.12 -11.68 3.13
N ILE A 11 -20.58 -12.90 3.18
CA ILE A 11 -19.71 -13.36 4.27
C ILE A 11 -18.25 -12.97 4.02
N LEU A 12 -17.77 -13.05 2.77
CA LEU A 12 -16.36 -12.81 2.46
C LEU A 12 -16.11 -11.36 2.03
N VAL A 13 -16.86 -10.87 1.04
CA VAL A 13 -16.53 -9.62 0.35
C VAL A 13 -17.02 -8.40 1.13
N ILE A 14 -18.23 -8.45 1.71
CA ILE A 14 -18.78 -7.30 2.43
C ILE A 14 -17.95 -6.91 3.66
N PRO A 15 -17.54 -7.83 4.56
CA PRO A 15 -16.72 -7.46 5.71
C PRO A 15 -15.36 -6.90 5.28
N ALA A 16 -14.73 -7.48 4.26
CA ALA A 16 -13.47 -6.98 3.72
C ALA A 16 -13.65 -5.57 3.11
N PHE A 17 -14.76 -5.33 2.41
CA PHE A 17 -15.08 -4.04 1.84
C PHE A 17 -15.33 -2.99 2.93
N ILE A 18 -16.11 -3.30 3.96
CA ILE A 18 -16.33 -2.43 5.13
C ILE A 18 -14.99 -2.11 5.81
N PHE A 19 -14.12 -3.10 5.99
CA PHE A 19 -12.79 -2.91 6.54
C PHE A 19 -11.95 -1.95 5.67
N SER A 20 -12.05 -2.03 4.34
CA SER A 20 -11.37 -1.10 3.43
C SER A 20 -11.89 0.34 3.56
N LEU A 21 -13.21 0.53 3.71
CA LEU A 21 -13.79 1.86 3.95
C LEU A 21 -13.32 2.43 5.29
N TYR A 22 -13.31 1.60 6.33
CA TYR A 22 -12.78 1.97 7.64
C TYR A 22 -11.30 2.37 7.57
N ALA A 23 -10.46 1.57 6.90
CA ALA A 23 -9.03 1.86 6.74
C ALA A 23 -8.80 3.19 6.03
N GLN A 24 -9.53 3.47 4.94
CA GLN A 24 -9.44 4.74 4.24
C GLN A 24 -9.88 5.92 5.12
N PHE A 25 -10.99 5.78 5.84
CA PHE A 25 -11.43 6.80 6.80
C PHE A 25 -10.37 7.03 7.89
N LYS A 26 -9.78 5.95 8.42
CA LYS A 26 -8.74 6.01 9.46
C LYS A 26 -7.51 6.78 8.98
N VAL A 27 -7.01 6.49 7.77
CA VAL A 27 -5.87 7.24 7.19
C VAL A 27 -6.19 8.72 7.10
N LYS A 28 -7.31 9.08 6.47
CA LYS A 28 -7.69 10.48 6.27
C LYS A 28 -7.87 11.20 7.61
N SER A 29 -8.53 10.57 8.56
CA SER A 29 -8.75 11.14 9.89
C SER A 29 -7.43 11.33 10.66
N THR A 30 -6.57 10.31 10.67
CA THR A 30 -5.29 10.34 11.39
C THR A 30 -4.32 11.34 10.77
N PHE A 31 -4.22 11.39 9.44
CA PHE A 31 -3.43 12.40 8.73
C PHE A 31 -3.94 13.81 9.05
N ASN A 32 -5.25 14.07 8.93
CA ASN A 32 -5.81 15.40 9.23
C ASN A 32 -5.63 15.83 10.69
N GLN A 33 -5.71 14.87 11.63
CA GLN A 33 -5.48 15.13 13.05
C GLN A 33 -4.03 15.55 13.30
N PHE A 34 -3.07 14.79 12.77
CA PHE A 34 -1.64 15.01 13.05
C PHE A 34 -0.97 15.99 12.09
N SER A 35 -1.64 16.44 11.02
CA SER A 35 -1.21 17.58 10.20
C SER A 35 -1.28 18.91 10.96
N LYS A 36 -2.00 18.96 12.08
CA LYS A 36 -2.08 20.12 12.98
C LYS A 36 -0.97 20.14 14.04
N VAL A 37 -0.26 19.03 14.21
CA VAL A 37 0.86 18.93 15.15
C VAL A 37 2.13 19.27 14.38
N LEU A 38 2.77 20.38 14.75
CA LEU A 38 3.98 20.87 14.10
C LEU A 38 5.21 20.34 14.82
N ASN A 39 6.27 20.08 14.04
CA ASN A 39 7.58 19.75 14.58
C ASN A 39 8.18 20.95 15.31
N ARG A 40 8.53 20.76 16.57
CA ARG A 40 9.11 21.79 17.45
C ARG A 40 10.46 22.31 16.96
N ARG A 41 11.16 21.55 16.13
CA ARG A 41 12.46 21.92 15.58
C ARG A 41 12.35 22.62 14.22
N GLY A 42 11.15 22.73 13.65
CA GLY A 42 10.89 23.46 12.41
C GLY A 42 11.34 22.75 11.13
N PHE A 43 11.67 21.46 11.16
CA PHE A 43 12.05 20.72 9.95
C PHE A 43 10.85 20.45 9.06
N THR A 44 11.02 20.64 7.76
CA THR A 44 10.02 20.27 6.75
C THR A 44 10.15 18.81 6.32
N GLY A 45 9.13 18.26 5.65
CA GLY A 45 9.22 16.93 5.04
C GLY A 45 10.43 16.79 4.10
N ALA A 46 10.75 17.81 3.32
CA ALA A 46 11.94 17.81 2.46
C ALA A 46 13.25 17.76 3.26
N ASP A 47 13.36 18.51 4.36
CA ASP A 47 14.54 18.50 5.23
C ASP A 47 14.75 17.12 5.85
N ILE A 48 13.67 16.51 6.34
CA ILE A 48 13.70 15.16 6.91
C ILE A 48 14.11 14.14 5.86
N ALA A 49 13.54 14.20 4.65
CA ALA A 49 13.88 13.28 3.58
C ALA A 49 15.38 13.40 3.22
N ARG A 50 15.86 14.63 3.01
CA ARG A 50 17.27 14.89 2.70
C ARG A 50 18.20 14.39 3.82
N TYR A 51 17.89 14.71 5.07
CA TYR A 51 18.66 14.24 6.23
C TYR A 51 18.75 12.71 6.27
N ILE A 52 17.64 12.00 6.10
CA ILE A 52 17.61 10.53 6.16
C ILE A 52 18.46 9.94 5.03
N LEU A 53 18.32 10.46 3.81
CA LEU A 53 19.09 9.99 2.67
C LEU A 53 20.59 10.22 2.86
N ASP A 54 21.00 11.41 3.29
CA ASP A 54 22.41 11.75 3.53
C ASP A 54 23.03 10.88 4.62
N ARG A 55 22.32 10.70 5.74
CA ARG A 55 22.78 9.87 6.85
C ARG A 55 23.00 8.40 6.46
N ASN A 56 22.33 7.94 5.41
CA ASN A 56 22.42 6.57 4.89
C ASN A 56 23.27 6.47 3.61
N GLY A 57 24.04 7.51 3.26
CA GLY A 57 24.94 7.49 2.10
C GLY A 57 24.24 7.62 0.75
N LEU A 58 22.96 8.00 0.72
CA LEU A 58 22.14 8.18 -0.49
C LEU A 58 22.12 9.63 -0.97
N GLY A 59 23.31 10.23 -1.08
CA GLY A 59 23.50 11.58 -1.58
C GLY A 59 23.07 11.77 -3.04
N ASP A 60 23.06 10.68 -3.82
CA ASP A 60 22.65 10.66 -5.23
C ASP A 60 21.12 10.62 -5.42
N VAL A 61 20.36 10.27 -4.39
CA VAL A 61 18.89 10.25 -4.45
C VAL A 61 18.36 11.68 -4.30
N GLN A 62 17.63 12.16 -5.31
CA GLN A 62 17.06 13.52 -5.30
C GLN A 62 15.77 13.58 -4.47
N VAL A 63 15.46 14.77 -3.92
CA VAL A 63 14.18 15.05 -3.27
C VAL A 63 13.47 16.14 -4.07
N GLU A 64 12.33 15.82 -4.65
CA GLU A 64 11.60 16.72 -5.55
C GLU A 64 10.18 16.97 -5.07
N ARG A 65 9.66 18.16 -5.39
CA ARG A 65 8.25 18.49 -5.15
C ARG A 65 7.41 18.07 -6.35
N VAL A 66 6.31 17.38 -6.11
CA VAL A 66 5.29 17.06 -7.12
C VAL A 66 3.96 17.76 -6.84
N ALA A 67 3.22 18.01 -7.92
CA ALA A 67 1.86 18.54 -7.84
C ALA A 67 0.89 17.49 -7.27
N GLY A 68 -0.16 17.96 -6.62
CA GLY A 68 -1.18 17.11 -6.00
C GLY A 68 -1.02 16.95 -4.50
N SER A 69 -1.75 15.98 -3.95
CA SER A 69 -1.78 15.62 -2.53
C SER A 69 -1.81 14.10 -2.43
N LEU A 70 -1.07 13.52 -1.48
CA LEU A 70 -0.93 12.06 -1.32
C LEU A 70 -0.40 11.36 -2.59
N THR A 71 0.44 12.07 -3.34
CA THR A 71 1.14 11.57 -4.53
C THR A 71 2.61 11.26 -4.23
N ASP A 72 2.96 11.21 -2.95
CA ASP A 72 4.27 10.94 -2.42
C ASP A 72 4.72 9.53 -2.81
N HIS A 73 5.92 9.40 -3.37
CA HIS A 73 6.51 8.11 -3.73
C HIS A 73 8.01 8.21 -3.94
N TYR A 74 8.73 7.13 -3.67
CA TYR A 74 10.07 6.90 -4.20
C TYR A 74 10.05 6.19 -5.57
N ASP A 75 10.86 6.67 -6.51
CA ASP A 75 11.07 6.05 -7.81
C ASP A 75 12.47 5.43 -7.92
N PRO A 76 12.59 4.09 -7.93
CA PRO A 76 13.89 3.42 -8.02
C PRO A 76 14.58 3.57 -9.38
N ARG A 77 13.84 3.89 -10.45
CA ARG A 77 14.41 4.02 -11.81
C ARG A 77 15.16 5.32 -11.97
N THR A 78 14.60 6.41 -11.44
CA THR A 78 15.21 7.74 -11.49
C THR A 78 15.95 8.10 -10.21
N LYS A 79 15.86 7.27 -9.15
CA LYS A 79 16.38 7.55 -7.81
C LYS A 79 15.90 8.90 -7.27
N VAL A 80 14.58 9.09 -7.26
CA VAL A 80 13.97 10.35 -6.77
C VAL A 80 12.92 10.03 -5.71
N VAL A 81 13.00 10.70 -4.56
CA VAL A 81 11.91 10.80 -3.59
C VAL A 81 11.04 11.99 -3.98
N ARG A 82 9.82 11.73 -4.43
CA ARG A 82 8.85 12.76 -4.82
C ARG A 82 7.89 12.99 -3.68
N LEU A 83 7.81 14.22 -3.19
CA LEU A 83 6.91 14.62 -2.12
C LEU A 83 5.86 15.60 -2.66
N SER A 84 4.60 15.38 -2.31
CA SER A 84 3.49 16.25 -2.65
C SER A 84 3.64 17.61 -1.98
N GLY A 85 3.03 18.66 -2.55
CA GLY A 85 3.10 20.01 -1.98
C GLY A 85 2.77 20.09 -0.48
N PRO A 86 1.71 19.43 0.01
CA PRO A 86 1.38 19.39 1.44
C PRO A 86 2.40 18.66 2.33
N VAL A 87 3.30 17.87 1.75
CA VAL A 87 4.34 17.12 2.48
C VAL A 87 5.69 17.84 2.38
N TYR A 88 6.09 18.22 1.17
CA TYR A 88 7.41 18.78 0.87
C TYR A 88 7.77 19.97 1.79
N SER A 89 6.90 20.97 1.89
CA SER A 89 7.17 22.21 2.65
C SER A 89 6.50 22.27 4.02
N SER A 90 5.84 21.19 4.46
CA SER A 90 5.12 21.18 5.73
C SER A 90 6.02 20.71 6.86
N THR A 91 5.92 21.39 8.00
CA THR A 91 6.57 20.99 9.26
C THR A 91 5.69 20.09 10.11
N SER A 92 4.54 19.64 9.59
CA SER A 92 3.63 18.80 10.36
C SER A 92 4.18 17.38 10.54
N VAL A 93 3.84 16.77 11.67
CA VAL A 93 4.30 15.41 11.99
C VAL A 93 3.77 14.37 10.99
N SER A 94 2.60 14.60 10.38
CA SER A 94 2.10 13.74 9.31
C SER A 94 2.96 13.83 8.04
N ALA A 95 3.30 15.04 7.62
CA ALA A 95 4.18 15.26 6.47
C ALA A 95 5.55 14.64 6.67
N ILE A 96 6.15 14.87 7.84
CA ILE A 96 7.42 14.26 8.26
C ILE A 96 7.35 12.73 8.23
N GLY A 97 6.28 12.15 8.76
CA GLY A 97 6.08 10.70 8.76
C GLY A 97 6.06 10.13 7.33
N VAL A 98 5.30 10.76 6.43
CA VAL A 98 5.22 10.36 5.01
C VAL A 98 6.59 10.52 4.32
N ALA A 99 7.26 11.65 4.49
CA ALA A 99 8.58 11.86 3.90
C ALA A 99 9.62 10.83 4.38
N ALA A 100 9.60 10.49 5.67
CA ALA A 100 10.46 9.44 6.23
C ALA A 100 10.09 8.03 5.73
N HIS A 101 8.81 7.78 5.44
CA HIS A 101 8.37 6.52 4.83
C HIS A 101 8.89 6.37 3.39
N GLU A 102 8.82 7.43 2.58
CA GLU A 102 9.31 7.40 1.20
C GLU A 102 10.84 7.22 1.14
N THR A 103 11.59 7.82 2.07
CA THR A 103 13.01 7.50 2.18
C THR A 103 13.24 6.07 2.63
N GLY A 104 12.35 5.49 3.43
CA GLY A 104 12.33 4.06 3.76
C GLY A 104 12.36 3.16 2.52
N HIS A 105 11.64 3.51 1.45
CA HIS A 105 11.72 2.80 0.17
C HIS A 105 13.06 3.01 -0.55
N ALA A 106 13.64 4.21 -0.49
CA ALA A 106 14.97 4.45 -1.02
C ALA A 106 16.04 3.60 -0.30
N LEU A 107 15.94 3.46 1.02
CA LEU A 107 16.82 2.60 1.83
C LEU A 107 16.63 1.12 1.46
N GLN A 108 15.39 0.66 1.31
CA GLN A 108 15.10 -0.71 0.84
C GLN A 108 15.73 -0.98 -0.53
N HIS A 109 15.65 -0.01 -1.44
CA HIS A 109 16.25 -0.12 -2.77
C HIS A 109 17.78 -0.20 -2.69
N ALA A 110 18.41 0.65 -1.89
CA ALA A 110 19.86 0.64 -1.68
C ALA A 110 20.38 -0.68 -1.09
N GLU A 111 19.61 -1.29 -0.19
CA GLU A 111 19.94 -2.57 0.44
C GLU A 111 19.52 -3.79 -0.40
N SER A 112 19.01 -3.60 -1.62
CA SER A 112 18.49 -4.69 -2.47
C SER A 112 17.46 -5.57 -1.75
N TYR A 113 16.54 -4.94 -1.01
CA TYR A 113 15.53 -5.65 -0.23
C TYR A 113 14.66 -6.54 -1.13
N GLY A 114 14.81 -7.86 -1.00
CA GLY A 114 14.19 -8.84 -1.91
C GLY A 114 12.69 -8.64 -2.18
N PRO A 115 11.84 -8.44 -1.17
CA PRO A 115 10.41 -8.17 -1.38
C PRO A 115 10.12 -6.94 -2.23
N LEU A 116 10.96 -5.89 -2.16
CA LEU A 116 10.82 -4.70 -2.99
C LEU A 116 11.09 -5.05 -4.46
N ALA A 117 12.16 -5.82 -4.75
CA ALA A 117 12.46 -6.27 -6.11
C ALA A 117 11.32 -7.14 -6.70
N LEU A 118 10.77 -8.04 -5.88
CA LEU A 118 9.60 -8.85 -6.27
C LEU A 118 8.37 -7.98 -6.57
N ARG A 119 8.06 -7.02 -5.70
CA ARG A 119 6.97 -6.04 -5.90
C ARG A 119 7.14 -5.34 -7.24
N THR A 120 8.30 -4.75 -7.51
CA THR A 120 8.58 -3.97 -8.72
C THR A 120 8.38 -4.79 -10.00
N ASN A 121 8.82 -6.05 -10.02
CA ASN A 121 8.68 -6.93 -11.18
C ASN A 121 7.23 -7.40 -11.41
N LEU A 122 6.43 -7.48 -10.35
CA LEU A 122 5.04 -7.93 -10.42
C LEU A 122 4.04 -6.83 -10.77
N VAL A 123 4.42 -5.54 -10.71
CA VAL A 123 3.51 -4.40 -11.00
C VAL A 123 2.74 -4.56 -12.33
N PRO A 124 3.38 -4.87 -13.49
CA PRO A 124 2.65 -4.98 -14.75
C PRO A 124 1.65 -6.13 -14.75
N VAL A 125 2.05 -7.27 -14.18
CA VAL A 125 1.21 -8.48 -14.09
C VAL A 125 0.03 -8.24 -13.16
N ALA A 126 0.25 -7.55 -12.03
CA ALA A 126 -0.80 -7.20 -11.09
C ALA A 126 -1.83 -6.24 -11.69
N GLY A 127 -1.40 -5.25 -12.49
CA GLY A 127 -2.29 -4.34 -13.19
C GLY A 127 -3.26 -5.07 -14.12
N ILE A 128 -2.75 -5.99 -14.95
CA ILE A 128 -3.57 -6.84 -15.82
C ILE A 128 -4.46 -7.78 -14.99
N GLY A 129 -3.87 -8.42 -13.97
CA GLY A 129 -4.55 -9.38 -13.11
C GLY A 129 -5.75 -8.78 -12.37
N SER A 130 -5.61 -7.59 -11.80
CA SER A 130 -6.68 -6.89 -11.08
C SER A 130 -7.75 -6.32 -12.01
N SER A 131 -7.38 -5.86 -13.21
CA SER A 131 -8.30 -5.20 -14.14
C SER A 131 -9.07 -6.15 -15.04
N ILE A 132 -8.47 -7.25 -15.48
CA ILE A 132 -9.07 -8.20 -16.43
C ILE A 132 -9.46 -9.50 -15.75
N GLY A 133 -8.66 -9.99 -14.80
CA GLY A 133 -8.81 -11.33 -14.19
C GLY A 133 -10.22 -11.61 -13.65
N PRO A 134 -10.77 -10.77 -12.74
CA PRO A 134 -12.12 -10.97 -12.20
C PRO A 134 -13.21 -11.00 -13.27
N TYR A 135 -13.18 -10.06 -14.23
CA TYR A 135 -14.19 -9.98 -15.28
C TYR A 135 -14.08 -11.15 -16.26
N LEU A 136 -12.87 -11.56 -16.61
CA LEU A 136 -12.64 -12.72 -17.46
C LEU A 136 -13.14 -14.00 -16.79
N ALA A 137 -12.89 -14.15 -15.48
CA ALA A 137 -13.41 -15.27 -14.71
C ALA A 137 -14.94 -15.26 -14.70
N ILE A 138 -15.57 -14.12 -14.37
CA ILE A 138 -17.03 -13.97 -14.35
C ILE A 138 -17.65 -14.23 -15.73
N PHE A 139 -17.08 -13.68 -16.80
CA PHE A 139 -17.56 -13.88 -18.16
C PHE A 139 -17.43 -15.34 -18.61
N GLY A 140 -16.31 -15.98 -18.28
CA GLY A 140 -16.15 -17.42 -18.44
C GLY A 140 -17.19 -18.21 -17.65
N LEU A 141 -17.60 -17.72 -16.47
CA LEU A 141 -18.66 -18.37 -15.70
C LEU A 141 -20.02 -18.26 -16.39
N PHE A 142 -20.33 -17.12 -17.00
CA PHE A 142 -21.58 -16.89 -17.74
C PHE A 142 -21.66 -17.72 -19.02
N LEU A 143 -20.55 -17.84 -19.75
CA LEU A 143 -20.48 -18.62 -21.00
C LEU A 143 -20.34 -20.14 -20.79
N GLY A 144 -20.10 -20.59 -19.56
CA GLY A 144 -19.73 -21.99 -19.29
C GLY A 144 -18.35 -22.37 -19.84
N ALA A 145 -17.49 -21.40 -20.14
CA ALA A 145 -16.17 -21.62 -20.72
C ALA A 145 -15.11 -21.79 -19.62
N ASP A 146 -14.85 -23.02 -19.20
CA ASP A 146 -13.94 -23.31 -18.08
C ASP A 146 -12.51 -22.81 -18.28
N ILE A 147 -12.02 -22.79 -19.53
CA ILE A 147 -10.70 -22.24 -19.85
C ILE A 147 -10.61 -20.74 -19.54
N LEU A 148 -11.65 -19.96 -19.84
CA LEU A 148 -11.72 -18.52 -19.51
C LEU A 148 -11.75 -18.32 -17.99
N VAL A 149 -12.48 -19.18 -17.27
CA VAL A 149 -12.54 -19.14 -15.80
C VAL A 149 -11.15 -19.38 -15.21
N GLN A 150 -10.44 -20.39 -15.67
CA GLN A 150 -9.09 -20.72 -15.16
C GLN A 150 -8.09 -19.60 -15.45
N ILE A 151 -8.08 -19.06 -16.68
CA ILE A 151 -7.21 -17.94 -17.04
C ILE A 151 -7.51 -16.71 -16.16
N GLY A 152 -8.79 -16.37 -15.99
CA GLY A 152 -9.21 -15.25 -15.14
C GLY A 152 -8.81 -15.43 -13.67
N LEU A 153 -8.96 -16.64 -13.13
CA LEU A 153 -8.53 -16.97 -11.76
C LEU A 153 -7.02 -16.88 -11.59
N ILE A 154 -6.22 -17.38 -12.53
CA ILE A 154 -4.75 -17.32 -12.49
C ILE A 154 -4.29 -15.86 -12.54
N LEU A 155 -4.83 -15.07 -13.48
CA LEU A 155 -4.53 -13.65 -13.60
C LEU A 155 -4.85 -12.91 -12.30
N PHE A 156 -6.03 -13.15 -11.72
CA PHE A 156 -6.41 -12.48 -10.49
C PHE A 156 -5.61 -12.99 -9.27
N ALA A 157 -5.22 -14.26 -9.23
CA ALA A 157 -4.34 -14.79 -8.20
C ALA A 157 -2.95 -14.13 -8.22
N MET A 158 -2.41 -13.83 -9.40
CA MET A 158 -1.16 -13.07 -9.53
C MET A 158 -1.30 -11.64 -8.99
N ALA A 159 -2.45 -11.00 -9.18
CA ALA A 159 -2.75 -9.71 -8.54
C ALA A 159 -2.85 -9.82 -7.00
N VAL A 160 -3.51 -10.86 -6.48
CA VAL A 160 -3.56 -11.13 -5.04
C VAL A 160 -2.16 -11.34 -4.46
N LEU A 161 -1.30 -12.09 -5.15
CA LEU A 161 0.10 -12.30 -4.75
C LEU A 161 0.86 -10.97 -4.66
N PHE A 162 0.65 -10.06 -5.60
CA PHE A 162 1.24 -8.72 -5.55
C PHE A 162 0.81 -7.93 -4.30
N TYR A 163 -0.47 -7.95 -3.94
CA TYR A 163 -0.92 -7.30 -2.71
C TYR A 163 -0.25 -7.89 -1.47
N ILE A 164 -0.11 -9.21 -1.39
CA ILE A 164 0.56 -9.90 -0.28
C ILE A 164 2.05 -9.53 -0.19
N ILE A 165 2.77 -9.53 -1.31
CA ILE A 165 4.19 -9.16 -1.37
C ILE A 165 4.41 -7.67 -1.05
N THR A 166 3.43 -6.82 -1.34
CA THR A 166 3.51 -5.40 -1.02
C THR A 166 3.46 -5.15 0.50
N LEU A 167 2.71 -5.95 1.27
CA LEU A 167 2.61 -5.80 2.73
C LEU A 167 3.96 -5.72 3.46
N PRO A 168 4.88 -6.71 3.35
CA PRO A 168 6.17 -6.63 4.03
C PRO A 168 7.01 -5.44 3.58
N VAL A 169 6.90 -5.00 2.31
CA VAL A 169 7.58 -3.80 1.81
C VAL A 169 7.11 -2.56 2.56
N GLU A 170 5.80 -2.34 2.66
CA GLU A 170 5.21 -1.17 3.30
C GLU A 170 5.43 -1.14 4.82
N PHE A 171 5.32 -2.31 5.48
CA PHE A 171 5.62 -2.43 6.91
C PHE A 171 7.10 -2.18 7.19
N ASN A 172 8.00 -2.76 6.39
CA ASN A 172 9.43 -2.58 6.59
C ASN A 172 9.89 -1.14 6.33
N ALA A 173 9.34 -0.46 5.32
CA ALA A 173 9.61 0.95 5.06
C ALA A 173 9.17 1.81 6.25
N SER A 174 7.95 1.57 6.76
CA SER A 174 7.42 2.28 7.94
C SER A 174 8.26 2.02 9.21
N SER A 175 8.70 0.79 9.42
CA SER A 175 9.57 0.45 10.57
C SER A 175 10.92 1.15 10.50
N ARG A 176 11.55 1.21 9.31
CA ARG A 176 12.80 1.95 9.10
C ARG A 176 12.61 3.44 9.34
N ALA A 177 11.55 4.03 8.79
CA ALA A 177 11.21 5.43 8.97
C ALA A 177 11.12 5.80 10.45
N ILE A 178 10.31 5.07 11.23
CA ILE A 178 10.13 5.35 12.67
C ILE A 178 11.44 5.17 13.44
N ARG A 179 12.20 4.11 13.17
CA ARG A 179 13.49 3.88 13.82
C ARG A 179 14.46 5.04 13.60
N ILE A 180 14.57 5.53 12.35
CA ILE A 180 15.48 6.64 12.04
C ILE A 180 15.00 7.94 12.69
N LEU A 181 13.68 8.20 12.70
CA LEU A 181 13.13 9.37 13.38
C LEU A 181 13.43 9.33 14.89
N GLU A 182 13.32 8.17 15.54
CA GLU A 182 13.66 7.97 16.95
C GLU A 182 15.16 8.18 17.23
N GLU A 183 16.04 7.66 16.36
CA GLU A 183 17.49 7.72 16.53
C GLU A 183 18.12 9.05 16.07
N SER A 184 17.41 9.87 15.29
CA SER A 184 17.92 11.14 14.75
C SER A 184 17.77 12.31 15.73
N GLY A 185 16.87 12.18 16.71
CA GLY A 185 16.45 13.27 17.56
C GLY A 185 15.70 14.38 16.83
N LEU A 186 15.38 14.28 15.54
CA LEU A 186 14.68 15.34 14.78
C LEU A 186 13.27 15.60 15.31
N LEU A 187 12.67 14.57 15.93
CA LEU A 187 11.37 14.63 16.58
C LEU A 187 11.54 14.44 18.09
N THR A 188 10.68 15.10 18.85
CA THR A 188 10.53 14.83 20.28
C THR A 188 9.75 13.53 20.49
N MET A 189 9.87 12.92 21.68
CA MET A 189 9.13 11.69 22.01
C MET A 189 7.60 11.85 21.88
N GLU A 190 7.09 13.07 22.08
CA GLU A 190 5.68 13.42 21.90
C GLU A 190 5.26 13.48 20.42
N GLU A 191 6.19 13.67 19.49
CA GLU A 191 5.95 13.73 18.04
C GLU A 191 6.13 12.36 17.36
N ILE A 192 6.99 11.48 17.89
CA ILE A 192 7.21 10.14 17.33
C ILE A 192 5.93 9.30 17.31
N ASN A 193 5.17 9.30 18.40
CA ASN A 193 3.93 8.52 18.51
C ASN A 193 2.87 8.94 17.46
N PRO A 194 2.60 10.24 17.27
CA PRO A 194 1.82 10.73 16.13
C PRO A 194 2.31 10.26 14.77
N ALA A 195 3.61 10.36 14.46
CA ALA A 195 4.16 9.90 13.18
C ALA A 195 3.92 8.40 12.97
N ARG A 196 4.17 7.59 14.01
CA ARG A 196 3.90 6.15 14.01
C ARG A 196 2.43 5.83 13.76
N ASN A 197 1.51 6.61 14.32
CA ASN A 197 0.08 6.43 14.11
C ASN A 197 -0.34 6.73 12.66
N VAL A 198 0.25 7.75 12.03
CA VAL A 198 0.03 8.06 10.61
C VAL A 198 0.48 6.89 9.74
N LEU A 199 1.69 6.39 9.94
CA LEU A 199 2.22 5.27 9.15
C LEU A 199 1.45 3.96 9.40
N ARG A 200 1.03 3.68 10.63
CA ARG A 200 0.17 2.52 10.93
C ARG A 200 -1.20 2.63 10.27
N ALA A 201 -1.80 3.81 10.26
CA ALA A 201 -3.04 4.03 9.56
C ALA A 201 -2.85 3.79 8.05
N ALA A 202 -1.78 4.32 7.46
CA ALA A 202 -1.45 4.10 6.05
C ALA A 202 -1.24 2.61 5.73
N ALA A 203 -0.48 1.89 6.56
CA ALA A 203 -0.28 0.45 6.40
C ALA A 203 -1.59 -0.36 6.42
N MET A 204 -2.60 0.10 7.17
CA MET A 204 -3.91 -0.55 7.24
C MET A 204 -4.64 -0.59 5.90
N THR A 205 -4.46 0.41 5.02
CA THR A 205 -5.12 0.40 3.71
C THR A 205 -4.57 -0.69 2.82
N TYR A 206 -3.26 -0.97 2.88
CA TYR A 206 -2.66 -2.09 2.15
C TYR A 206 -3.20 -3.43 2.65
N VAL A 207 -3.33 -3.61 3.97
CA VAL A 207 -3.95 -4.83 4.56
C VAL A 207 -5.39 -4.97 4.08
N ALA A 208 -6.14 -3.88 4.05
CA ALA A 208 -7.53 -3.91 3.62
C ALA A 208 -7.67 -4.21 2.11
N SER A 209 -6.82 -3.63 1.26
CA SER A 209 -6.77 -3.96 -0.17
C SER A 209 -6.46 -5.43 -0.41
N ALA A 210 -5.49 -5.99 0.33
CA ALA A 210 -5.18 -7.42 0.26
C ALA A 210 -6.37 -8.28 0.70
N ALA A 211 -7.04 -7.92 1.81
CA ALA A 211 -8.21 -8.65 2.30
C ALA A 211 -9.36 -8.65 1.28
N VAL A 212 -9.65 -7.51 0.65
CA VAL A 212 -10.69 -7.40 -0.39
C VAL A 212 -10.32 -8.26 -1.61
N ALA A 213 -9.07 -8.22 -2.06
CA ALA A 213 -8.62 -9.00 -3.20
C ALA A 213 -8.71 -10.52 -2.92
N ILE A 214 -8.27 -10.97 -1.74
CA ILE A 214 -8.36 -12.37 -1.30
C ILE A 214 -9.81 -12.81 -1.20
N ALA A 215 -10.68 -12.00 -0.59
CA ALA A 215 -12.10 -12.33 -0.45
C ALA A 215 -12.79 -12.49 -1.81
N ASN A 216 -12.50 -11.61 -2.77
CA ASN A 216 -13.03 -11.73 -4.13
C ASN A 216 -12.48 -12.95 -4.85
N LEU A 217 -11.19 -13.27 -4.71
CA LEU A 217 -10.59 -14.45 -5.34
C LEU A 217 -11.22 -15.72 -4.78
N ALA A 218 -11.33 -15.83 -3.44
CA ALA A 218 -11.98 -16.94 -2.76
C ALA A 218 -13.43 -17.13 -3.25
N ARG A 219 -14.19 -16.02 -3.40
CA ARG A 219 -15.54 -16.06 -3.97
C ARG A 219 -15.54 -16.66 -5.38
N LEU A 220 -14.66 -16.20 -6.28
CA LEU A 220 -14.62 -16.71 -7.65
C LEU A 220 -14.22 -18.19 -7.72
N VAL A 221 -13.29 -18.63 -6.87
CA VAL A 221 -12.92 -20.04 -6.74
C VAL A 221 -14.10 -20.89 -6.29
N LEU A 222 -14.85 -20.45 -5.27
CA LEU A 222 -16.05 -21.16 -4.79
C LEU A 222 -17.14 -21.26 -5.87
N LEU A 223 -17.38 -20.18 -6.62
CA LEU A 223 -18.33 -20.17 -7.73
C LEU A 223 -17.92 -21.12 -8.87
N SER A 224 -16.63 -21.19 -9.19
CA SER A 224 -16.10 -22.13 -10.20
C SER A 224 -16.18 -23.59 -9.74
N GLY A 225 -15.82 -23.88 -8.48
CA GLY A 225 -15.85 -25.24 -7.93
C GLY A 225 -17.26 -25.83 -7.78
N GLY A 226 -18.27 -24.97 -7.56
CA GLY A 226 -19.68 -25.38 -7.50
C GLY A 226 -20.24 -25.87 -8.84
N ARG A 227 -19.63 -25.53 -9.98
CA ARG A 227 -20.02 -26.01 -11.32
C ARG A 227 -19.55 -27.44 -11.57
N ARG A 228 -18.26 -27.73 -11.36
CA ARG A 228 -17.65 -29.06 -11.63
C ARG A 228 -18.26 -30.21 -10.82
N ARG A 229 -19.05 -29.92 -9.79
CA ARG A 229 -19.79 -30.92 -8.99
C ARG A 229 -21.21 -31.20 -9.53
N ARG A 230 -21.70 -30.42 -10.49
CA ARG A 230 -23.04 -30.52 -11.09
C ARG A 230 -23.03 -31.08 -12.51
N ASP A 231 -21.86 -31.20 -13.11
CA ASP A 231 -21.59 -31.96 -14.33
C ASP A 231 -21.13 -33.37 -13.95
#